data_AF-A0A6L3SP53-F1
#
_entry.id   AF-A0A6L3SP53-F1
#
_cell.length_a   1.000
_cell.length_b   1.000
_cell.length_c   1.000
_cell.angle_alpha   90.00
_cell.angle_beta   90.00
_cell.angle_gamma   90.00
#
_symmetry.space_group_name_H-M   'P 1'
#
loop_
_entity.id
_entity.type
_entity.pdbx_description
1 polymer ?
#
loop_
_entity_poly.entity_id
_entity_poly.type
_entity_poly.pdbx_seq_one_letter_code
_entity_poly.pdbx_strand_id
1 'polypeptide(L)' 'MRVLLIEDDTSVAASIELMLKSENFNTYTTDLGEEGVDL' A
#
# COMPACT_ATOMS: atom_id res chain seq x y z
N MET A 1 -12.52 1.96 3.51
CA MET A 1 -11.39 2.69 4.14
C MET A 1 -10.26 2.75 3.10
N ARG A 2 -9.59 3.89 2.95
CA ARG A 2 -8.45 4.06 2.02
C ARG A 2 -7.17 3.95 2.85
N VAL A 3 -6.22 3.13 2.42
CA VAL A 3 -4.95 2.90 3.12
C VAL A 3 -3.81 3.15 2.13
N LEU A 4 -2.88 4.02 2.50
CA LEU A 4 -1.62 4.23 1.78
C LEU A 4 -0.54 3.41 2.46
N LEU A 5 0.03 2.46 1.72
CA LEU A 5 1.12 1.59 2.16
C LEU A 5 2.43 2.13 1.57
N ILE A 6 3.33 2.56 2.44
CA ILE A 6 4.66 3.05 2.07
C ILE A 6 5.67 2.07 2.66
N GLU A 7 6.28 1.27 1.81
CA GLU A 7 7.25 0.23 2.18
C GLU A 7 8.36 0.19 1.13
N ASP A 8 9.61 0.16 1.57
CA ASP A 8 10.80 0.11 0.71
C ASP A 8 11.11 -1.32 0.24
N ASP A 9 10.68 -2.33 1.00
CA ASP A 9 10.79 -3.73 0.63
C ASP A 9 9.54 -4.23 -0.10
N THR A 10 9.71 -4.63 -1.36
CA THR A 10 8.63 -5.09 -2.23
C THR A 10 7.97 -6.40 -1.75
N SER A 11 8.70 -7.24 -1.01
CA SER A 11 8.17 -8.50 -0.46
C SER A 11 7.26 -8.25 0.73
N VAL A 12 7.64 -7.31 1.60
CA VAL A 12 6.82 -6.86 2.72
C VAL A 12 5.58 -6.12 2.22
N ALA A 13 5.77 -5.21 1.26
CA ALA A 13 4.68 -4.47 0.64
C ALA A 13 3.61 -5.39 0.03
N ALA A 14 4.02 -6.40 -0.73
CA ALA A 14 3.11 -7.38 -1.33
C ALA A 14 2.36 -8.21 -0.28
N SER A 15 3.04 -8.58 0.81
CA SER A 15 2.43 -9.36 1.90
C SER A 15 1.34 -8.57 2.62
N ILE A 16 1.58 -7.29 2.89
CA ILE A 16 0.62 -6.39 3.54
C ILE A 16 -0.53 -6.02 2.58
N GLU A 17 -0.23 -5.80 1.30
CA GLU A 17 -1.24 -5.54 0.28
C GLU A 17 -2.23 -6.71 0.16
N LEU A 18 -1.75 -7.95 0.18
CA LEU A 18 -2.59 -9.15 0.16
C LEU A 18 -3.51 -9.23 1.39
N MET A 19 -3.00 -8.94 2.58
CA MET A 19 -3.80 -8.91 3.81
C MET A 19 -4.91 -7.85 3.72
N LEU A 20 -4.58 -6.64 3.28
CA LEU A 20 -5.53 -5.54 3.20
C LEU A 20 -6.56 -5.73 2.08
N LYS A 21 -6.17 -6.33 0.94
CA LYS A 21 -7.11 -6.74 -0.12
C LYS A 21 -8.07 -7.81 0.38
N SER A 22 -7.61 -8.75 1.22
CA SER A 22 -8.48 -9.76 1.83
C SER A 22 -9.54 -9.15 2.75
N GLU A 23 -9.26 -8.00 3.37
CA GLU A 23 -10.22 -7.24 4.17
C GLU A 23 -11.01 -6.21 3.35
N ASN A 24 -10.93 -6.29 2.02
CA ASN A 24 -11.66 -5.46 1.07
C ASN A 24 -11.34 -3.94 1.22
N PHE A 25 -10.11 -3.63 1.66
CA PHE A 25 -9.59 -2.27 1.71
C PHE A 25 -8.99 -1.83 0.38
N ASN A 26 -9.15 -0.55 0.06
CA ASN A 26 -8.50 0.07 -1.09
C ASN A 26 -7.10 0.49 -0.68
N THR A 27 -6.11 -0.32 -1.04
CA THR A 27 -4.70 -0.08 -0.82
C THR A 27 -4.01 0.55 -2.01
N TYR A 28 -3.14 1.51 -1.72
CA TYR A 28 -2.21 2.09 -2.68
C TYR A 28 -0.80 1.86 -2.15
N THR A 29 0.08 1.33 -2.98
CA THR A 29 1.45 0.99 -2.59
C THR A 29 2.38 1.93 -3.34
N THR A 30 3.27 2.62 -2.61
CA THR A 30 4.28 3.49 -3.21
C THR A 30 5.64 3.22 -2.56
N ASP A 31 6.68 3.11 -3.37
CA ASP A 31 8.08 2.89 -2.98
C ASP A 31 8.81 4.23 -2.76
N LEU A 32 8.33 5.27 -3.44
CA LEU A 32 8.77 6.64 -3.33
C LEU A 32 7.62 7.43 -2.71
N GLY A 33 7.83 8.00 -1.52
CA GLY A 33 6.80 8.78 -0.79
C GLY A 33 6.27 10.04 -1.50
N GLU A 34 6.50 10.21 -2.81
CA GLU A 34 6.04 11.32 -3.63
C GLU A 34 4.67 11.06 -4.30
N GLU A 35 4.35 9.83 -4.73
CA GLU A 35 3.06 9.57 -5.43
C GLU A 35 1.85 9.53 -4.48
N GLY A 36 2.08 9.47 -3.17
CA GLY A 36 1.03 9.45 -2.15
C GLY A 36 0.35 10.80 -1.87
N VAL A 37 0.87 11.90 -2.42
CA VAL A 37 0.42 13.28 -2.13
C VAL A 37 -0.66 13.79 -3.10
N ASP A 38 -1.01 13.04 -4.15
CA ASP A 38 -1.96 13.48 -5.19
C ASP A 38 -3.36 12.82 -5.09
N LEU A 39 -3.78 12.36 -3.89
CA LEU A 39 -5.02 11.56 -3.69
C LEU A 39 -5.97 12.00 -2.56
#